data_AF-A0A7W1W666-F1
#
_entry.id   AF-A0A7W1W666-F1
#
_cell.length_a   1.000
_cell.length_b   1.000
_cell.length_c   1.000
_cell.angle_alpha   90.00
_cell.angle_beta   90.00
_cell.angle_gamma   90.00
#
_symmetry.space_group_name_H-M   'P 1'
#
loop_
_entity.id
_entity.type
_entity.pdbx_description
1 polymer ?
#
loop_
_entity_poly.entity_id
_entity_poly.type
_entity_poly.pdbx_seq_one_letter_code
_entity_poly.pdbx_strand_id
1 'polypeptide(L)'
;MKKTTILVIAVLSISLVLAAACSSGTNTTTTTNTTSANKSATNTTGANTATVTNSSEPKAADETPASVKAAFPDAQSFTKQHKDVPKDAIANIEKDTGAKVPDTDHHSYLAFSTTGGARKQIGAATVVTANGKEMVVVYDSKNGSPVIKEVRADGVLAPFLAQFAGKGHDDKFTFGNTIKANGVDEATAKAITSAIAVDVMTMQALYGAAHSH
;
A
#
# COMPACT_ATOMS: atom_id res chain seq x y z
N MET A 1 -31.87 41.14 -23.78
CA MET A 1 -30.65 41.98 -23.77
C MET A 1 -29.43 41.07 -23.77
N LYS A 2 -28.33 41.56 -24.36
CA LYS A 2 -27.19 40.85 -24.94
C LYS A 2 -26.07 40.57 -23.91
N LYS A 3 -25.25 39.54 -24.22
CA LYS A 3 -23.80 39.34 -23.89
C LYS A 3 -23.49 38.81 -22.46
N THR A 4 -22.46 37.99 -22.18
CA THR A 4 -21.23 37.63 -22.92
C THR A 4 -20.58 36.37 -22.30
N THR A 5 -20.03 35.49 -23.15
CA THR A 5 -19.08 34.42 -22.83
C THR A 5 -17.68 34.99 -22.59
N ILE A 6 -16.92 34.50 -21.61
CA ILE A 6 -15.46 34.65 -21.55
C ILE A 6 -14.82 33.30 -21.24
N LEU A 7 -14.08 32.80 -22.23
CA LEU A 7 -13.21 31.64 -22.21
C LEU A 7 -11.80 32.14 -21.88
N VAL A 8 -11.18 31.64 -20.80
CA VAL A 8 -9.78 31.97 -20.47
C VAL A 8 -8.88 30.83 -20.91
N ILE A 9 -8.21 31.01 -22.05
CA ILE A 9 -7.11 30.18 -22.53
C ILE A 9 -5.83 30.81 -21.97
N ALA A 10 -5.16 30.13 -21.03
CA ALA A 10 -3.82 30.49 -20.60
C ALA A 10 -2.81 29.65 -21.38
N VAL A 11 -2.20 30.27 -22.39
CA VAL A 11 -0.98 29.78 -23.05
C VAL A 11 0.20 30.22 -22.19
N LEU A 12 0.98 29.27 -21.66
CA LEU A 12 2.27 29.57 -21.04
C LEU A 12 3.34 28.64 -21.62
N SER A 13 4.06 29.20 -22.59
CA SER A 13 5.25 28.62 -23.22
C SER A 13 6.48 29.36 -22.69
N ILE A 14 7.35 28.67 -21.94
CA ILE A 14 8.75 29.08 -21.76
C ILE A 14 9.63 27.83 -21.82
N SER A 15 10.38 27.73 -22.91
CA SER A 15 11.52 26.84 -23.08
C SER A 15 12.70 27.37 -22.25
N LEU A 16 13.43 26.50 -21.54
CA LEU A 16 14.85 26.75 -21.28
C LEU A 16 15.63 25.43 -21.31
N VAL A 17 16.52 25.36 -22.30
CA VAL A 17 17.53 24.33 -22.52
C VAL A 17 18.66 24.53 -21.52
N LEU A 18 19.16 23.46 -20.91
CA LEU A 18 20.56 23.39 -20.50
C LEU A 18 21.09 21.95 -20.65
N ALA A 19 22.07 21.82 -21.54
CA ALA A 19 22.86 20.62 -21.80
C ALA A 19 24.13 20.61 -20.94
N ALA A 20 24.87 19.48 -21.02
CA ALA A 20 26.21 19.15 -20.49
C ALA A 20 26.18 18.35 -19.16
N ALA A 21 26.92 17.25 -18.98
CA ALA A 21 27.87 16.54 -19.83
C ALA A 21 28.03 15.10 -19.31
N CYS A 22 28.07 14.13 -20.23
CA CYS A 22 28.77 12.86 -20.02
C CYS A 22 30.19 13.03 -20.58
N SER A 23 31.24 12.76 -19.79
CA SER A 23 32.54 12.32 -20.33
C SER A 23 33.44 11.74 -19.23
N SER A 24 33.69 10.44 -19.38
CA SER A 24 34.96 9.70 -19.32
C SER A 24 35.93 9.86 -18.13
N GLY A 25 36.30 8.71 -17.56
CA GLY A 25 37.46 8.57 -16.67
C GLY A 25 37.89 7.11 -16.52
N THR A 26 38.36 6.49 -17.60
CA THR A 26 39.10 5.22 -17.57
C THR A 26 40.49 5.48 -17.02
N ASN A 27 40.87 4.83 -15.92
CA ASN A 27 42.27 4.68 -15.53
C ASN A 27 42.51 3.26 -15.02
N THR A 28 43.03 2.44 -15.92
CA THR A 28 43.86 1.27 -15.65
C THR A 28 45.17 1.70 -15.00
N THR A 29 45.49 1.16 -13.83
CA THR A 29 46.88 0.97 -13.40
C THR A 29 47.06 -0.43 -12.86
N THR A 30 47.73 -1.25 -13.66
CA THR A 30 48.33 -2.53 -13.27
C THR A 30 49.63 -2.25 -12.52
N THR A 31 49.80 -2.81 -11.33
CA THR A 31 51.12 -3.07 -10.76
C THR A 31 51.16 -4.51 -10.23
N THR A 32 52.00 -5.31 -10.87
CA THR A 32 52.36 -6.69 -10.51
C THR A 32 53.53 -6.68 -9.53
N ASN A 33 53.49 -7.53 -8.50
CA ASN A 33 54.60 -8.32 -7.92
C ASN A 33 54.15 -8.93 -6.57
N THR A 34 53.81 -10.22 -6.52
CA THR A 34 54.64 -11.43 -6.28
C THR A 34 54.74 -11.87 -4.81
N THR A 35 54.28 -13.12 -4.61
CA THR A 35 54.72 -14.18 -3.67
C THR A 35 54.45 -14.10 -2.15
N SER A 36 53.57 -15.02 -1.74
CA SER A 36 53.74 -16.05 -0.68
C SER A 36 54.13 -15.64 0.75
N ALA A 37 53.24 -15.91 1.71
CA ALA A 37 53.42 -16.97 2.71
C ALA A 37 52.28 -16.96 3.76
N ASN A 38 51.83 -18.17 4.08
CA ASN A 38 50.92 -18.54 5.15
C ASN A 38 51.48 -18.19 6.54
N LYS A 39 50.71 -17.53 7.41
CA LYS A 39 50.79 -17.76 8.86
C LYS A 39 49.56 -17.25 9.62
N SER A 40 48.90 -18.20 10.27
CA SER A 40 47.94 -18.00 11.36
C SER A 40 48.61 -17.36 12.58
N ALA A 41 47.95 -16.37 13.20
CA ALA A 41 48.17 -15.98 14.59
C ALA A 41 46.90 -15.34 15.18
N THR A 42 46.52 -15.84 16.35
CA THR A 42 45.35 -15.49 17.16
C THR A 42 45.66 -14.31 18.11
N ASN A 43 44.60 -13.54 18.42
CA ASN A 43 44.30 -12.71 19.62
C ASN A 43 44.21 -11.16 19.49
N THR A 44 42.95 -10.70 19.65
CA THR A 44 42.42 -9.65 20.55
C THR A 44 43.09 -8.27 20.61
N THR A 45 42.37 -7.24 20.15
CA THR A 45 41.65 -6.23 20.98
C THR A 45 41.45 -4.92 20.19
N GLY A 46 40.19 -4.46 20.11
CA GLY A 46 39.83 -3.03 20.06
C GLY A 46 39.91 -2.31 18.72
N ALA A 47 38.75 -2.08 18.10
CA ALA A 47 38.16 -0.74 17.92
C ALA A 47 37.21 -0.68 16.70
N ASN A 48 35.95 -0.41 17.03
CA ASN A 48 35.02 0.46 16.30
C ASN A 48 34.79 0.19 14.80
N THR A 49 33.76 -0.61 14.51
CA THR A 49 32.89 -0.33 13.36
C THR A 49 31.46 -0.51 13.83
N ALA A 50 30.74 0.61 13.94
CA ALA A 50 29.31 0.65 14.18
C ALA A 50 28.60 0.05 12.96
N THR A 51 28.49 -1.27 12.93
CA THR A 51 27.49 -1.94 12.12
C THR A 51 26.19 -1.80 12.88
N VAL A 52 25.34 -0.86 12.46
CA VAL A 52 23.92 -0.80 12.83
C VAL A 52 23.29 -2.09 12.30
N THR A 53 23.41 -3.14 13.10
CA THR A 53 22.59 -4.32 12.99
C THR A 53 21.33 -3.93 13.73
N ASN A 54 20.29 -3.52 13.00
CA ASN A 54 18.94 -3.50 13.53
C ASN A 54 18.57 -4.96 13.83
N SER A 55 19.05 -5.45 14.97
CA SER A 55 18.50 -6.60 15.66
C SER A 55 17.08 -6.21 16.05
N SER A 56 16.16 -6.47 15.13
CA SER A 56 14.74 -6.52 15.43
C SER A 56 14.58 -7.57 16.53
N GLU A 57 13.97 -7.15 17.62
CA GLU A 57 13.63 -7.99 18.76
C GLU A 57 12.97 -9.31 18.32
N PRO A 58 13.13 -10.40 19.08
CA PRO A 58 12.51 -11.67 18.77
C PRO A 58 11.00 -11.50 18.56
N LYS A 59 10.58 -11.82 17.34
CA LYS A 59 9.21 -11.87 16.81
C LYS A 59 8.20 -12.22 17.90
N ALA A 60 7.52 -11.21 18.43
CA ALA A 60 6.28 -11.40 19.17
C ALA A 60 5.33 -12.23 18.31
N ALA A 61 4.59 -13.13 18.96
CA ALA A 61 3.61 -14.00 18.33
C ALA A 61 2.77 -13.20 17.31
N ASP A 62 2.77 -13.68 16.07
CA ASP A 62 2.01 -13.20 14.91
C ASP A 62 0.82 -12.29 15.25
N GLU A 63 1.06 -10.97 15.37
CA GLU A 63 0.09 -9.89 15.70
C GLU A 63 -1.04 -9.75 14.68
N THR A 64 -1.10 -10.63 13.69
CA THR A 64 -2.13 -10.65 12.67
C THR A 64 -3.48 -11.00 13.31
N PRO A 65 -4.53 -10.16 13.14
CA PRO A 65 -5.86 -10.43 13.65
C PRO A 65 -6.42 -11.78 13.19
N ALA A 66 -7.22 -12.45 14.03
CA ALA A 66 -7.83 -13.73 13.68
C ALA A 66 -8.74 -13.62 12.44
N SER A 67 -9.42 -12.48 12.29
CA SER A 67 -10.25 -12.14 11.13
C SER A 67 -9.44 -12.13 9.83
N VAL A 68 -8.21 -11.60 9.86
CA VAL A 68 -7.28 -11.60 8.72
C VAL A 68 -6.76 -13.02 8.44
N LYS A 69 -6.42 -13.81 9.48
CA LYS A 69 -6.00 -15.21 9.29
C LYS A 69 -7.10 -16.04 8.64
N ALA A 70 -8.36 -15.85 9.05
CA ALA A 70 -9.51 -16.52 8.46
C ALA A 70 -9.78 -16.13 6.99
N ALA A 71 -9.33 -14.94 6.57
CA ALA A 71 -9.42 -14.51 5.18
C ALA A 71 -8.43 -15.25 4.25
N PHE A 72 -7.33 -15.79 4.79
CA PHE A 72 -6.31 -16.51 4.02
C PHE A 72 -6.02 -17.90 4.61
N PRO A 73 -6.89 -18.89 4.40
CA PRO A 73 -6.70 -20.24 4.94
C PRO A 73 -5.42 -20.93 4.40
N ASP A 74 -4.98 -20.55 3.20
CA ASP A 74 -3.77 -21.12 2.57
C ASP A 74 -2.47 -20.37 2.92
N ALA A 75 -2.57 -19.31 3.74
CA ALA A 75 -1.41 -18.58 4.22
C ALA A 75 -0.67 -19.38 5.29
N GLN A 76 0.64 -19.44 5.15
CA GLN A 76 1.53 -20.07 6.12
C GLN A 76 2.30 -19.04 6.95
N SER A 77 2.34 -17.80 6.49
CA SER A 77 2.91 -16.68 7.25
C SER A 77 2.27 -15.37 6.84
N PHE A 78 2.28 -14.42 7.77
CA PHE A 78 1.83 -13.06 7.55
C PHE A 78 2.97 -12.06 7.80
N THR A 79 2.87 -10.89 7.20
CA THR A 79 3.73 -9.74 7.49
C THR A 79 2.83 -8.51 7.61
N LYS A 80 2.77 -7.93 8.81
CA LYS A 80 2.16 -6.63 9.03
C LYS A 80 3.09 -5.55 8.50
N GLN A 81 2.63 -4.78 7.53
CA GLN A 81 3.26 -3.57 7.06
C GLN A 81 2.56 -2.38 7.68
N HIS A 82 3.37 -1.42 8.10
CA HIS A 82 2.92 -0.14 8.59
C HIS A 82 3.48 0.94 7.66
N LYS A 83 2.62 1.88 7.28
CA LYS A 83 2.98 3.04 6.47
C LYS A 83 2.24 4.27 6.97
N ASP A 84 2.98 5.37 7.07
CA ASP A 84 2.39 6.68 7.29
C ASP A 84 1.69 7.15 6.01
N VAL A 85 0.47 7.64 6.14
CA VAL A 85 -0.29 8.28 5.05
C VAL A 85 0.18 9.74 4.96
N PRO A 86 0.80 10.16 3.85
CA PRO A 86 1.26 11.54 3.67
C PRO A 86 0.09 12.54 3.77
N LYS A 87 0.35 13.74 4.30
CA LYS A 87 -0.68 14.77 4.51
C LYS A 87 -1.38 15.21 3.22
N ASP A 88 -0.63 15.27 2.12
CA ASP A 88 -1.14 15.53 0.78
C ASP A 88 -2.04 14.39 0.28
N ALA A 89 -1.65 13.14 0.55
CA ALA A 89 -2.51 11.98 0.26
C ALA A 89 -3.81 12.03 1.08
N ILE A 90 -3.75 12.35 2.38
CA ILE A 90 -4.93 12.52 3.24
C ILE A 90 -5.87 13.57 2.63
N ALA A 91 -5.36 14.76 2.30
CA ALA A 91 -6.18 15.83 1.73
C ALA A 91 -6.85 15.42 0.40
N ASN A 92 -6.14 14.69 -0.45
CA ASN A 92 -6.69 14.18 -1.70
C ASN A 92 -7.76 13.10 -1.48
N ILE A 93 -7.52 12.16 -0.55
CA ILE A 93 -8.47 11.10 -0.20
C ILE A 93 -9.75 11.70 0.38
N GLU A 94 -9.64 12.66 1.30
CA GLU A 94 -10.80 13.34 1.89
C GLU A 94 -11.61 14.10 0.83
N LYS A 95 -10.92 14.73 -0.12
CA LYS A 95 -11.56 15.42 -1.24
C LYS A 95 -12.28 14.45 -2.19
N ASP A 96 -11.66 13.31 -2.51
CA ASP A 96 -12.19 12.34 -3.47
C ASP A 96 -13.34 11.51 -2.89
N THR A 97 -13.28 11.17 -1.60
CA THR A 97 -14.26 10.31 -0.93
C THR A 97 -15.34 11.10 -0.19
N GLY A 98 -15.07 12.36 0.16
CA GLY A 98 -15.92 13.17 1.02
C GLY A 98 -15.96 12.69 2.48
N ALA A 99 -15.09 11.74 2.86
CA ALA A 99 -15.00 11.16 4.19
C ALA A 99 -13.64 11.43 4.82
N LYS A 100 -13.60 11.47 6.16
CA LYS A 100 -12.36 11.68 6.91
C LYS A 100 -11.51 10.43 6.93
N VAL A 101 -10.19 10.60 6.73
CA VAL A 101 -9.24 9.52 6.97
C VAL A 101 -9.13 9.34 8.49
N PRO A 102 -9.36 8.12 9.01
CA PRO A 102 -9.49 7.92 10.46
C PRO A 102 -8.15 8.02 11.21
N ASP A 103 -7.05 7.69 10.55
CA ASP A 103 -5.71 7.64 11.12
C ASP A 103 -4.66 8.03 10.08
N THR A 104 -3.52 8.56 10.52
CA THR A 104 -2.33 8.74 9.69
C THR A 104 -1.58 7.44 9.48
N ASP A 105 -1.87 6.42 10.28
CA ASP A 105 -1.17 5.15 10.27
C ASP A 105 -1.99 4.09 9.53
N HIS A 106 -1.45 3.57 8.42
CA HIS A 106 -2.09 2.51 7.65
C HIS A 106 -1.41 1.16 7.89
N HIS A 107 -2.21 0.14 8.22
CA HIS A 107 -1.75 -1.23 8.40
C HIS A 107 -2.29 -2.13 7.30
N SER A 108 -1.37 -2.81 6.61
CA SER A 108 -1.71 -3.89 5.68
C SER A 108 -1.05 -5.20 6.11
N TYR A 109 -1.76 -6.30 5.95
CA TYR A 109 -1.31 -7.65 6.29
C TYR A 109 -1.07 -8.41 5.00
N LEU A 110 0.20 -8.69 4.70
CA LEU A 110 0.59 -9.46 3.53
C LEU A 110 0.59 -10.94 3.86
N ALA A 111 -0.20 -11.71 3.12
CA ALA A 111 -0.33 -13.16 3.29
C ALA A 111 0.62 -13.89 2.33
N PHE A 112 1.35 -14.88 2.84
CA PHE A 112 2.30 -15.67 2.04
C PHE A 112 2.06 -17.17 2.19
N SER A 113 2.17 -17.89 1.08
CA SER A 113 2.19 -19.35 1.03
C SER A 113 3.55 -19.84 0.55
N THR A 114 4.03 -20.98 1.05
CA THR A 114 5.22 -21.68 0.53
C THR A 114 4.84 -22.95 -0.25
N THR A 115 3.57 -23.10 -0.58
CA THR A 115 3.08 -24.20 -1.44
C THR A 115 3.83 -24.16 -2.78
N GLY A 116 4.62 -25.20 -3.07
CA GLY A 116 5.51 -25.24 -4.24
C GLY A 116 6.97 -24.87 -3.97
N GLY A 117 7.38 -24.74 -2.71
CA GLY A 117 8.79 -24.62 -2.28
C GLY A 117 9.32 -23.19 -2.17
N ALA A 118 8.73 -22.22 -2.89
CA ALA A 118 9.09 -20.81 -2.79
C ALA A 118 8.00 -20.00 -2.06
N ARG A 119 8.41 -19.04 -1.22
CA ARG A 119 7.50 -18.12 -0.53
C ARG A 119 6.90 -17.15 -1.55
N LYS A 120 5.59 -17.26 -1.79
CA LYS A 120 4.82 -16.40 -2.69
C LYS A 120 3.78 -15.62 -1.90
N GLN A 121 3.64 -14.32 -2.18
CA GLN A 121 2.53 -13.53 -1.67
C GLN A 121 1.23 -13.97 -2.36
N ILE A 122 0.21 -14.29 -1.57
CA ILE A 122 -1.09 -14.76 -2.05
C ILE A 122 -2.21 -13.72 -1.90
N GLY A 123 -1.92 -12.59 -1.24
CA GLY A 123 -2.81 -11.44 -1.16
C GLY A 123 -2.36 -10.43 -0.11
N ALA A 124 -3.16 -9.38 0.06
CA ALA A 124 -3.03 -8.40 1.14
C ALA A 124 -4.41 -8.16 1.77
N ALA A 125 -4.45 -7.81 3.05
CA ALA A 125 -5.68 -7.36 3.68
C ALA A 125 -5.47 -6.16 4.59
N THR A 126 -6.51 -5.36 4.74
CA THR A 126 -6.58 -4.26 5.72
C THR A 126 -7.74 -4.53 6.68
N VAL A 127 -7.69 -3.89 7.83
CA VAL A 127 -8.77 -3.92 8.81
C VAL A 127 -9.37 -2.52 8.90
N VAL A 128 -10.66 -2.42 8.64
CA VAL A 128 -11.40 -1.15 8.59
C VAL A 128 -12.55 -1.22 9.58
N THR A 129 -12.70 -0.18 10.39
CA THR A 129 -13.79 -0.08 11.37
C THR A 129 -14.79 0.98 10.95
N ALA A 130 -16.07 0.61 10.85
CA ALA A 130 -17.16 1.53 10.53
C ALA A 130 -18.39 1.20 11.36
N ASN A 131 -18.99 2.23 12.00
CA ASN A 131 -20.17 2.09 12.85
C ASN A 131 -20.05 0.97 13.91
N GLY A 132 -18.87 0.85 14.53
CA GLY A 132 -18.57 -0.18 15.55
C GLY A 132 -18.39 -1.60 15.00
N LYS A 133 -18.35 -1.78 13.67
CA LYS A 133 -18.11 -3.06 13.01
C LYS A 133 -16.71 -3.08 12.41
N GLU A 134 -15.94 -4.10 12.77
CA GLU A 134 -14.66 -4.40 12.14
C GLU A 134 -14.90 -5.19 10.83
N MET A 135 -14.14 -4.84 9.79
CA MET A 135 -14.23 -5.44 8.47
C MET A 135 -12.81 -5.72 7.96
N VAL A 136 -12.63 -6.88 7.35
CA VAL A 136 -11.41 -7.23 6.64
C VAL A 136 -11.63 -6.99 5.15
N VAL A 137 -10.88 -6.08 4.56
CA VAL A 137 -10.88 -5.86 3.11
C VAL A 137 -9.71 -6.62 2.52
N VAL A 138 -9.99 -7.59 1.66
CA VAL A 138 -8.98 -8.41 0.99
C VAL A 138 -8.71 -7.84 -0.39
N TYR A 139 -7.43 -7.66 -0.70
CA TYR A 139 -6.95 -7.11 -1.95
C TYR A 139 -6.18 -8.14 -2.78
N ASP A 140 -6.43 -8.11 -4.08
CA ASP A 140 -5.54 -8.63 -5.11
C ASP A 140 -4.84 -7.44 -5.82
N SER A 141 -3.79 -7.74 -6.60
CA SER A 141 -3.14 -6.73 -7.45
C SER A 141 -3.55 -6.94 -8.90
N LYS A 142 -4.06 -5.88 -9.54
CA LYS A 142 -4.36 -5.82 -10.97
C LYS A 142 -3.52 -4.73 -11.60
N ASN A 143 -2.60 -5.10 -12.49
CA ASN A 143 -1.68 -4.18 -13.15
C ASN A 143 -0.85 -3.30 -12.19
N GLY A 144 -0.52 -3.81 -11.00
CA GLY A 144 0.21 -3.04 -9.98
C GLY A 144 -0.67 -2.15 -9.10
N SER A 145 -2.00 -2.15 -9.27
CA SER A 145 -2.93 -1.41 -8.43
C SER A 145 -3.75 -2.36 -7.53
N PRO A 146 -4.05 -1.97 -6.28
CA PRO A 146 -4.89 -2.76 -5.38
C PRO A 146 -6.35 -2.76 -5.84
N VAL A 147 -6.94 -3.95 -5.93
CA VAL A 147 -8.36 -4.15 -6.23
C VAL A 147 -8.97 -5.05 -5.17
N ILE A 148 -10.16 -4.71 -4.69
CA ILE A 148 -10.88 -5.50 -3.69
C ILE A 148 -11.22 -6.86 -4.30
N LYS A 149 -10.71 -7.92 -3.69
CA LYS A 149 -11.11 -9.29 -3.97
C LYS A 149 -12.41 -9.62 -3.28
N GLU A 150 -12.49 -9.34 -1.98
CA GLU A 150 -13.66 -9.56 -1.14
C GLU A 150 -13.61 -8.71 0.13
N VAL A 151 -14.74 -8.57 0.80
CA VAL A 151 -14.86 -7.92 2.11
C VAL A 151 -15.55 -8.88 3.06
N ARG A 152 -14.99 -9.04 4.27
CA ARG A 152 -15.53 -9.89 5.33
C ARG A 152 -15.83 -9.06 6.56
N ALA A 153 -17.00 -9.24 7.15
CA ALA A 153 -17.39 -8.55 8.37
C ALA A 153 -18.45 -9.35 9.11
N ASP A 154 -18.29 -9.49 10.43
CA ASP A 154 -19.27 -10.18 11.26
C ASP A 154 -20.53 -9.33 11.44
N GLY A 155 -21.69 -9.98 11.28
CA GLY A 155 -22.99 -9.30 11.41
C GLY A 155 -23.25 -8.23 10.35
N VAL A 156 -22.66 -8.36 9.17
CA VAL A 156 -23.02 -7.62 7.94
C VAL A 156 -23.45 -8.61 6.88
N LEU A 157 -24.52 -8.30 6.14
CA LEU A 157 -25.07 -9.21 5.15
C LEU A 157 -24.09 -9.44 3.99
N ALA A 158 -23.81 -10.71 3.67
CA ALA A 158 -22.92 -11.07 2.58
C ALA A 158 -23.33 -10.47 1.20
N PRO A 159 -24.63 -10.40 0.83
CA PRO A 159 -25.05 -9.72 -0.40
C PRO A 159 -24.74 -8.22 -0.43
N PHE A 160 -24.61 -7.56 0.72
CA PHE A 160 -24.14 -6.18 0.79
C PHE A 160 -22.64 -6.11 0.51
N LEU A 161 -21.84 -6.93 1.20
CA LEU A 161 -20.38 -6.96 1.08
C LEU A 161 -19.90 -7.41 -0.31
N ALA A 162 -20.62 -8.33 -0.96
CA ALA A 162 -20.26 -8.83 -2.29
C ALA A 162 -20.23 -7.72 -3.36
N GLN A 163 -20.93 -6.60 -3.13
CA GLN A 163 -20.92 -5.47 -4.07
C GLN A 163 -19.55 -4.79 -4.18
N PHE A 164 -18.65 -4.96 -3.20
CA PHE A 164 -17.33 -4.33 -3.22
C PHE A 164 -16.30 -5.09 -4.06
N ALA A 165 -16.54 -6.37 -4.35
CA ALA A 165 -15.62 -7.19 -5.12
C ALA A 165 -15.39 -6.62 -6.52
N GLY A 166 -14.13 -6.61 -6.95
CA GLY A 166 -13.69 -6.08 -8.24
C GLY A 166 -13.50 -4.56 -8.28
N LYS A 167 -13.87 -3.82 -7.22
CA LYS A 167 -13.70 -2.36 -7.17
C LYS A 167 -12.29 -1.98 -6.76
N GLY A 168 -11.76 -0.92 -7.37
CA GLY A 168 -10.46 -0.31 -7.04
C GLY A 168 -10.55 1.21 -7.08
N HIS A 169 -9.41 1.89 -7.13
CA HIS A 169 -9.35 3.36 -7.18
C HIS A 169 -9.89 3.93 -8.50
N ASP A 170 -9.79 3.18 -9.61
CA ASP A 170 -10.35 3.57 -10.91
C ASP A 170 -11.88 3.49 -10.94
N ASP A 171 -12.47 2.61 -10.11
CA ASP A 171 -13.90 2.34 -10.06
C ASP A 171 -14.56 3.08 -8.90
N LYS A 172 -14.61 4.42 -8.96
CA LYS A 172 -15.21 5.24 -7.90
C LYS A 172 -16.61 4.72 -7.53
N PHE A 173 -16.82 4.41 -6.26
CA PHE A 173 -18.09 3.91 -5.76
C PHE A 173 -18.61 4.72 -4.58
N THR A 174 -19.93 4.87 -4.52
CA THR A 174 -20.62 5.61 -3.47
C THR A 174 -21.92 4.93 -3.11
N PHE A 175 -22.32 5.08 -1.85
CA PHE A 175 -23.61 4.59 -1.37
C PHE A 175 -24.75 5.30 -2.10
N GLY A 176 -25.78 4.54 -2.47
CA GLY A 176 -26.96 5.02 -3.20
C GLY A 176 -26.78 5.08 -4.73
N ASN A 177 -25.55 5.05 -5.23
CA ASN A 177 -25.26 4.98 -6.66
C ASN A 177 -24.87 3.56 -7.08
N THR A 178 -23.65 3.15 -6.72
CA THR A 178 -23.07 1.86 -7.12
C THR A 178 -23.11 0.81 -6.02
N ILE A 179 -23.30 1.24 -4.76
CA ILE A 179 -23.52 0.36 -3.60
C ILE A 179 -24.91 0.63 -3.03
N LYS A 180 -25.72 -0.41 -2.88
CA LYS A 180 -27.03 -0.36 -2.23
C LYS A 180 -26.99 -1.06 -0.88
N ALA A 181 -27.93 -0.75 0.01
CA ALA A 181 -27.91 -1.27 1.38
C ALA A 181 -28.12 -2.80 1.47
N ASN A 182 -28.86 -3.40 0.52
CA ASN A 182 -29.09 -4.86 0.42
C ASN A 182 -29.51 -5.51 1.76
N GLY A 183 -30.42 -4.86 2.49
CA GLY A 183 -30.94 -5.34 3.78
C GLY A 183 -30.12 -4.92 5.01
N VAL A 184 -28.98 -4.26 4.82
CA VAL A 184 -28.27 -3.55 5.90
C VAL A 184 -28.98 -2.21 6.13
N ASP A 185 -28.97 -1.72 7.37
CA ASP A 185 -29.42 -0.36 7.69
C ASP A 185 -28.67 0.68 6.84
N GLU A 186 -29.36 1.71 6.35
CA GLU A 186 -28.79 2.68 5.41
C GLU A 186 -27.64 3.48 6.01
N ALA A 187 -27.74 3.89 7.28
CA ALA A 187 -26.67 4.64 7.93
C ALA A 187 -25.41 3.77 8.07
N THR A 188 -25.58 2.51 8.45
CA THR A 188 -24.52 1.52 8.53
C THR A 188 -23.91 1.24 7.16
N ALA A 189 -24.74 1.00 6.14
CA ALA A 189 -24.29 0.73 4.78
C ALA A 189 -23.52 1.91 4.18
N LYS A 190 -23.98 3.15 4.43
CA LYS A 190 -23.29 4.37 4.04
C LYS A 190 -21.94 4.50 4.73
N ALA A 191 -21.89 4.32 6.06
CA ALA A 191 -20.65 4.40 6.84
C ALA A 191 -19.61 3.36 6.36
N ILE A 192 -20.03 2.11 6.16
CA ILE A 192 -19.17 1.05 5.62
C ILE A 192 -18.66 1.42 4.23
N THR A 193 -19.55 1.87 3.34
CA THR A 193 -19.17 2.23 1.97
C THR A 193 -18.12 3.34 1.97
N SER A 194 -18.31 4.38 2.77
CA SER A 194 -17.36 5.49 2.90
C SER A 194 -16.01 5.02 3.48
N ALA A 195 -16.01 4.18 4.51
CA ALA A 195 -14.79 3.67 5.11
C ALA A 195 -13.97 2.80 4.14
N ILE A 196 -14.64 1.93 3.37
CA ILE A 196 -13.97 1.11 2.34
C ILE A 196 -13.46 2.00 1.20
N ALA A 197 -14.21 3.03 0.78
CA ALA A 197 -13.73 3.97 -0.24
C ALA A 197 -12.46 4.72 0.21
N VAL A 198 -12.41 5.16 1.47
CA VAL A 198 -11.21 5.77 2.08
C VAL A 198 -10.04 4.78 2.09
N ASP A 199 -10.27 3.52 2.51
CA ASP A 199 -9.23 2.50 2.55
C ASP A 199 -8.68 2.17 1.15
N VAL A 200 -9.53 2.06 0.14
CA VAL A 200 -9.12 1.83 -1.27
C VAL A 200 -8.22 2.96 -1.77
N MET A 201 -8.60 4.22 -1.52
CA MET A 201 -7.81 5.37 -1.96
C MET A 201 -6.50 5.48 -1.18
N THR A 202 -6.50 5.12 0.11
CA THR A 202 -5.28 5.01 0.93
C THR A 202 -4.35 3.92 0.39
N MET A 203 -4.90 2.74 0.09
CA MET A 203 -4.15 1.63 -0.50
C MET A 203 -3.54 2.01 -1.84
N GLN A 204 -4.28 2.71 -2.70
CA GLN A 204 -3.76 3.21 -3.97
C GLN A 204 -2.61 4.21 -3.76
N ALA A 205 -2.77 5.17 -2.86
CA ALA A 205 -1.73 6.17 -2.59
C ALA A 205 -0.42 5.54 -2.06
N LEU A 206 -0.53 4.47 -1.27
CA LEU A 206 0.61 3.85 -0.60
C LEU A 206 1.27 2.68 -1.35
N TYR A 207 0.49 1.97 -2.18
CA TYR A 207 0.91 0.72 -2.79
C TYR A 207 0.59 0.62 -4.28
N GLY A 208 -0.24 1.52 -4.81
CA GLY A 208 -0.55 1.55 -6.23
C GLY A 208 0.65 1.98 -7.07
N ALA A 209 0.73 1.46 -8.28
CA ALA A 209 1.71 1.95 -9.24
C ALA A 209 1.49 3.46 -9.51
N ALA A 210 2.59 4.19 -9.69
CA ALA A 210 2.52 5.55 -10.19
C ALA A 210 1.82 5.53 -11.55
N HIS A 211 0.74 6.29 -11.70
CA HIS A 211 0.12 6.47 -13.00
C HIS A 211 1.11 7.29 -13.84
N SER A 212 1.69 6.67 -14.87
CA SER A 212 2.35 7.41 -15.92
C SER A 212 1.27 8.20 -16.66
N HIS A 213 1.17 9.48 -16.32
CA HIS A 213 0.35 10.48 -17.03
C HIS A 213 0.95 10.79 -18.39
#